data_AF-A0A353FFX2-F1
#
_entry.id   AF-A0A353FFX2-F1
#
_cell.length_a   1.000
_cell.length_b   1.000
_cell.length_c   1.000
_cell.angle_alpha   90.00
_cell.angle_beta   90.00
_cell.angle_gamma   90.00
#
_symmetry.space_group_name_H-M   'P 1'
#
loop_
_entity.id
_entity.type
_entity.pdbx_description
1 polymer ?
#
loop_
_entity_poly.entity_id
_entity_poly.type
_entity_poly.pdbx_seq_one_letter_code
_entity_poly.pdbx_strand_id
1 'polypeptide(L)'
;MENTGMRAFNELNDDEVWDLAFYVMSLPHQGKDVDPALVKNNIKGELNLEMLASLNNKELADKLELDPAYPSIIPSLRLYPSELAEESEGDYLDKAKRLIRSSAAAYSYGRHEEARTLALTAYLEGVEPVEVQLRANDASFVARLEGQLAEMRSAIEGKEAVETIKTLADNNIKLLTEAQVILSERSFSGWIAFLLSSSIILREGLEAFLVIITILGIIRALKLKNAASWVHAGWVTAIFSGFLLWLIADRFFTFSGAQREIMEGAIALFAVGVLLYVGFWMHSKSEAGKWQAYVKNKIQGLAKKENMLGLALLSFLVVFREAFESVLFLSALSLEIGESHQMAFGEGIIFAFLALFVISVLLLKYSRKLPITKLFRYSSMIISFLAVVLVGKGIHAIQEAGTISISTMPVNLRLDWIGLYPTWETFLAQMAILILIVFLWNIGNKSQAKATATAHQSH
;
A
#
# COMPACT_ATOMS: atom_id res chain seq x y z
N MET A 1 -2.82 1.87 -53.99
CA MET A 1 -3.26 0.47 -54.13
C MET A 1 -4.63 0.38 -53.50
N GLU A 2 -5.67 0.45 -54.32
CA GLU A 2 -7.01 0.03 -53.95
C GLU A 2 -7.00 -1.50 -53.75
N ASN A 3 -7.85 -2.00 -52.85
CA ASN A 3 -8.25 -3.41 -52.75
C ASN A 3 -7.49 -4.38 -51.82
N THR A 4 -7.21 -3.96 -50.57
CA THR A 4 -7.31 -4.88 -49.42
C THR A 4 -8.30 -4.30 -48.43
N GLY A 5 -9.59 -4.54 -48.65
CA GLY A 5 -10.62 -4.23 -47.68
C GLY A 5 -10.49 -5.16 -46.48
N MET A 6 -9.53 -4.88 -45.58
CA MET A 6 -9.60 -5.42 -44.24
C MET A 6 -10.89 -4.89 -43.62
N ARG A 7 -11.74 -5.81 -43.17
CA ARG A 7 -12.94 -5.49 -42.39
C ARG A 7 -12.51 -4.58 -41.24
N ALA A 8 -13.13 -3.42 -41.10
CA ALA A 8 -12.93 -2.61 -39.91
C ALA A 8 -13.45 -3.44 -38.72
N PHE A 9 -12.56 -3.80 -37.80
CA PHE A 9 -12.87 -4.62 -36.62
C PHE A 9 -13.55 -3.75 -35.56
N ASN A 10 -14.74 -3.23 -35.88
CA ASN A 10 -15.53 -2.36 -35.01
C ASN A 10 -16.19 -3.14 -33.85
N GLU A 11 -15.85 -4.42 -33.71
CA GLU A 11 -16.36 -5.35 -32.69
C GLU A 11 -15.48 -5.35 -31.44
N LEU A 12 -14.23 -4.87 -31.57
CA LEU A 12 -13.30 -4.74 -30.47
C LEU A 12 -13.32 -3.30 -29.99
N ASN A 13 -13.35 -3.10 -28.68
CA ASN A 13 -13.04 -1.81 -28.09
C ASN A 13 -11.53 -1.52 -28.20
N ASP A 14 -11.12 -0.27 -27.94
CA ASP A 14 -9.73 0.15 -28.11
C ASP A 14 -8.77 -0.71 -27.26
N ASP A 15 -9.14 -1.05 -26.03
CA ASP A 15 -8.34 -1.89 -25.13
C ASP A 15 -8.15 -3.32 -25.69
N GLU A 16 -9.21 -3.91 -26.24
CA GLU A 16 -9.18 -5.24 -26.86
C GLU A 16 -8.32 -5.27 -28.14
N VAL A 17 -8.22 -4.15 -28.86
CA VAL A 17 -7.33 -4.02 -30.02
C VAL A 17 -5.86 -4.01 -29.57
N TRP A 18 -5.56 -3.29 -28.49
CA TRP A 18 -4.23 -3.28 -27.88
C TRP A 18 -3.82 -4.65 -27.36
N ASP A 19 -4.70 -5.31 -26.61
CA ASP A 19 -4.46 -6.67 -26.08
C ASP A 19 -4.20 -7.68 -27.21
N LEU A 20 -4.99 -7.62 -28.29
CA LEU A 20 -4.80 -8.49 -29.44
C LEU A 20 -3.46 -8.23 -30.13
N ALA A 21 -3.06 -6.97 -30.27
CA ALA A 21 -1.77 -6.61 -30.88
C ALA A 21 -0.60 -7.18 -30.07
N PHE A 22 -0.60 -6.98 -28.75
CA PHE A 22 0.45 -7.52 -27.88
C PHE A 22 0.45 -9.06 -27.86
N TYR A 23 -0.73 -9.67 -27.80
CA TYR A 23 -0.86 -11.12 -27.84
C TYR A 23 -0.24 -11.70 -29.12
N VAL A 24 -0.57 -11.17 -30.29
CA VAL A 24 -0.02 -11.64 -31.58
C VAL A 24 1.49 -11.45 -31.63
N MET A 25 2.00 -10.32 -31.14
CA MET A 25 3.44 -10.02 -31.12
C MET A 25 4.22 -10.89 -30.11
N SER A 26 3.55 -11.43 -29.09
CA SER A 26 4.14 -12.33 -28.09
C SER A 26 4.30 -13.78 -28.57
N LEU A 27 3.44 -14.25 -29.49
CA LEU A 27 3.37 -15.65 -29.94
C LEU A 27 4.73 -16.25 -30.38
N PRO A 28 5.57 -15.55 -31.17
CA PRO A 28 6.87 -16.08 -31.61
C PRO A 28 7.92 -16.19 -30.50
N HIS A 29 7.62 -15.67 -29.31
CA HIS A 29 8.56 -15.54 -28.20
C HIS A 29 8.18 -16.43 -27.00
N GLN A 30 7.03 -17.10 -27.04
CA GLN A 30 6.61 -18.03 -25.99
C GLN A 30 7.65 -19.15 -25.76
N GLY A 31 7.98 -19.41 -24.48
CA GLY A 31 8.94 -20.44 -24.09
C GLY A 31 10.42 -20.07 -24.23
N LYS A 32 10.75 -18.81 -24.54
CA LYS A 32 12.12 -18.30 -24.47
C LYS A 32 12.50 -17.93 -23.04
N ASP A 33 13.76 -18.16 -22.69
CA ASP A 33 14.32 -17.69 -21.43
C ASP A 33 14.46 -16.15 -21.48
N VAL A 34 13.83 -15.48 -20.52
CA VAL A 34 13.66 -14.03 -20.50
C VAL A 34 14.05 -13.49 -19.15
N ASP A 35 14.81 -12.40 -19.19
CA ASP A 35 15.21 -11.66 -18.00
C ASP A 35 14.76 -10.20 -18.21
N PRO A 36 13.63 -9.80 -17.60
CA PRO A 36 13.13 -8.42 -17.65
C PRO A 36 14.14 -7.40 -17.11
N ALA A 37 15.03 -7.78 -16.18
CA ALA A 37 15.99 -6.86 -15.58
C ALA A 37 17.09 -6.42 -16.58
N LEU A 38 17.39 -7.22 -17.60
CA LEU A 38 18.36 -6.88 -18.64
C LEU A 38 17.87 -5.76 -19.57
N VAL A 39 16.56 -5.55 -19.67
CA VAL A 39 15.96 -4.54 -20.54
C VAL A 39 16.36 -3.14 -20.05
N LYS A 40 16.24 -2.87 -18.75
CA LYS A 40 16.49 -1.53 -18.16
C LYS A 40 17.89 -0.98 -18.42
N ASN A 41 18.91 -1.84 -18.39
CA ASN A 41 20.30 -1.41 -18.50
C ASN A 41 20.80 -1.30 -19.95
N ASN A 42 20.05 -1.88 -20.91
CA ASN A 42 20.53 -2.12 -22.27
C ASN A 42 19.65 -1.46 -23.34
N ILE A 43 18.61 -0.70 -22.97
CA ILE A 43 17.86 0.18 -23.89
C ILE A 43 18.36 1.62 -23.73
N LYS A 44 18.48 2.34 -24.84
CA LYS A 44 18.89 3.77 -24.83
C LYS A 44 17.79 4.73 -25.26
N GLY A 45 16.68 4.21 -25.80
CA GLY A 45 15.54 4.98 -26.29
C GLY A 45 14.31 4.86 -25.39
N GLU A 46 13.31 5.71 -25.64
CA GLU A 46 12.02 5.63 -24.96
C GLU A 46 11.29 4.35 -25.32
N LEU A 47 10.74 3.68 -24.31
CA LEU A 47 9.93 2.49 -24.47
C LEU A 47 8.49 2.85 -24.12
N ASN A 48 7.57 2.73 -25.07
CA ASN A 48 6.15 2.92 -24.85
C ASN A 48 5.35 1.77 -25.49
N LEU A 49 4.11 1.62 -25.03
CA LEU A 49 3.20 0.57 -25.47
C LEU A 49 2.91 0.64 -26.98
N GLU A 50 2.79 1.85 -27.53
CA GLU A 50 2.57 2.05 -28.95
C GLU A 50 3.72 1.50 -29.81
N MET A 51 4.98 1.75 -29.43
CA MET A 51 6.15 1.22 -30.11
C MET A 51 6.19 -0.32 -30.03
N LEU A 52 5.78 -0.87 -28.90
CA LEU A 52 5.73 -2.31 -28.68
C LEU A 52 4.57 -3.00 -29.42
N ALA A 53 3.52 -2.28 -29.81
CA ALA A 53 2.44 -2.84 -30.62
C ALA A 53 2.68 -2.65 -32.13
N SER A 54 3.26 -1.51 -32.52
CA SER A 54 3.32 -1.07 -33.92
C SER A 54 4.61 -1.45 -34.65
N LEU A 55 5.75 -1.47 -33.96
CA LEU A 55 7.05 -1.71 -34.61
C LEU A 55 7.35 -3.19 -34.71
N ASN A 56 7.94 -3.62 -35.83
CA ASN A 56 8.47 -4.98 -35.94
C ASN A 56 9.79 -5.14 -35.15
N ASN A 57 10.24 -6.38 -34.94
CA ASN A 57 11.42 -6.66 -34.10
C ASN A 57 12.71 -5.98 -34.58
N LYS A 58 12.86 -5.77 -35.89
CA LYS A 58 14.06 -5.14 -36.45
C LYS A 58 14.02 -3.62 -36.23
N GLU A 59 12.89 -3.00 -36.52
CA GLU A 59 12.66 -1.57 -36.27
C GLU A 59 12.77 -1.22 -34.79
N LEU A 60 12.26 -2.09 -33.91
CA LEU A 60 12.37 -1.92 -32.46
C LEU A 60 13.82 -2.02 -31.99
N ALA A 61 14.61 -2.96 -32.55
CA ALA A 61 16.03 -3.08 -32.23
C ALA A 61 16.83 -1.84 -32.64
N ASP A 62 16.57 -1.33 -33.86
CA ASP A 62 17.24 -0.17 -34.41
C ASP A 62 16.88 1.10 -33.61
N LYS A 63 15.60 1.26 -33.22
CA LYS A 63 15.12 2.45 -32.49
C LYS A 63 15.57 2.49 -31.03
N LEU A 64 15.76 1.33 -30.39
CA LEU A 64 16.23 1.24 -29.00
C LEU A 64 17.76 1.07 -28.88
N GLU A 65 18.49 1.06 -30.00
CA GLU A 65 19.93 0.79 -30.10
C GLU A 65 20.36 -0.48 -29.36
N LEU A 66 19.59 -1.57 -29.54
CA LEU A 66 19.82 -2.81 -28.80
C LEU A 66 21.16 -3.45 -29.17
N ASP A 67 21.95 -3.81 -28.15
CA ASP A 67 23.19 -4.56 -28.34
C ASP A 67 22.88 -6.02 -28.73
N PRO A 68 23.37 -6.52 -29.89
CA PRO A 68 23.19 -7.90 -30.32
C PRO A 68 23.69 -8.95 -29.32
N ALA A 69 24.53 -8.59 -28.35
CA ALA A 69 25.01 -9.46 -27.30
C ALA A 69 23.90 -9.95 -26.33
N TYR A 70 22.73 -9.31 -26.33
CA TYR A 70 21.62 -9.62 -25.42
C TYR A 70 20.34 -10.02 -26.18
N PRO A 71 20.27 -11.24 -26.74
CA PRO A 71 19.15 -11.68 -27.59
C PRO A 71 17.82 -11.86 -26.83
N SER A 72 17.84 -11.84 -25.49
CA SER A 72 16.66 -11.97 -24.63
C SER A 72 15.84 -10.69 -24.51
N ILE A 73 16.37 -9.52 -24.89
CA ILE A 73 15.70 -8.22 -24.71
C ILE A 73 14.39 -8.14 -25.49
N ILE A 74 14.39 -8.46 -26.79
CA ILE A 74 13.16 -8.43 -27.60
C ILE A 74 12.11 -9.43 -27.10
N PRO A 75 12.45 -10.70 -26.84
CA PRO A 75 11.53 -11.62 -26.17
C PRO A 75 10.94 -11.06 -24.87
N SER A 76 11.74 -10.43 -24.00
CA SER A 76 11.24 -9.79 -22.77
C SER A 76 10.24 -8.66 -23.09
N LEU A 77 10.58 -7.77 -24.02
CA LEU A 77 9.73 -6.66 -24.46
C LEU A 77 8.39 -7.11 -25.09
N ARG A 78 8.34 -8.28 -25.73
CA ARG A 78 7.13 -8.82 -26.35
C ARG A 78 6.28 -9.68 -25.43
N LEU A 79 6.88 -10.32 -24.42
CA LEU A 79 6.16 -11.14 -23.44
C LEU A 79 5.63 -10.31 -22.28
N TYR A 80 6.32 -9.23 -21.92
CA TYR A 80 5.98 -8.35 -20.80
C TYR A 80 5.91 -6.87 -21.23
N PRO A 81 5.12 -6.51 -22.27
CA PRO A 81 5.11 -5.16 -22.80
C PRO A 81 4.59 -4.13 -21.79
N SER A 82 3.51 -4.45 -21.07
CA SER A 82 2.93 -3.60 -20.02
C SER A 82 3.91 -3.39 -18.87
N GLU A 83 4.45 -4.46 -18.30
CA GLU A 83 5.36 -4.37 -17.15
C GLU A 83 6.63 -3.56 -17.45
N LEU A 84 7.20 -3.72 -18.66
CA LEU A 84 8.45 -3.06 -19.05
C LEU A 84 8.22 -1.64 -19.58
N ALA A 85 7.11 -1.39 -20.29
CA ALA A 85 6.76 -0.04 -20.75
C ALA A 85 6.23 0.82 -19.60
N GLU A 86 5.41 0.26 -18.69
CA GLU A 86 4.87 0.96 -17.53
C GLU A 86 5.96 1.30 -16.49
N GLU A 87 6.97 0.45 -16.29
CA GLU A 87 8.16 0.81 -15.49
C GLU A 87 8.98 1.95 -16.12
N SER A 88 8.92 2.13 -17.44
CA SER A 88 9.50 3.25 -18.19
C SER A 88 8.61 4.50 -18.20
N GLU A 89 7.30 4.32 -18.04
CA GLU A 89 6.29 5.37 -17.82
C GLU A 89 6.29 5.91 -16.38
N GLY A 90 7.07 5.31 -15.48
CA GLY A 90 7.16 5.61 -14.05
C GLY A 90 7.65 7.00 -13.64
N ASP A 91 7.82 7.95 -14.56
CA ASP A 91 7.91 9.36 -14.19
C ASP A 91 7.33 10.28 -15.27
N TYR A 92 6.02 10.53 -15.17
CA TYR A 92 5.31 11.54 -15.98
C TYR A 92 6.06 12.89 -15.99
N LEU A 93 6.74 13.24 -14.89
CA LEU A 93 7.55 14.45 -14.79
C LEU A 93 8.88 14.34 -15.54
N ASP A 94 9.50 13.17 -15.64
CA ASP A 94 10.63 12.93 -16.56
C ASP A 94 10.20 13.07 -18.01
N LYS A 95 9.02 12.55 -18.37
CA LYS A 95 8.45 12.75 -19.70
C LYS A 95 8.24 14.24 -19.99
N ALA A 96 7.66 14.99 -19.05
CA ALA A 96 7.55 16.44 -19.12
C ALA A 96 8.92 17.12 -19.32
N LYS A 97 9.94 16.76 -18.52
CA LYS A 97 11.30 17.32 -18.63
C LYS A 97 11.91 17.07 -20.00
N ARG A 98 11.75 15.88 -20.58
CA ARG A 98 12.25 15.55 -21.93
C ARG A 98 11.53 16.32 -23.03
N LEU A 99 10.21 16.46 -22.93
CA LEU A 99 9.40 17.23 -23.87
C LEU A 99 9.74 18.72 -23.83
N ILE A 100 9.98 19.30 -22.64
CA ILE A 100 10.43 20.68 -22.47
C ILE A 100 11.82 20.90 -23.10
N ARG A 101 12.77 19.98 -22.91
CA ARG A 101 14.08 20.04 -23.59
C ARG A 101 13.94 19.99 -25.11
N SER A 102 13.10 19.08 -25.61
CA SER A 102 12.85 18.89 -27.03
C SER A 102 12.19 20.12 -27.65
N SER A 103 11.25 20.74 -26.94
CA SER A 103 10.62 22.01 -27.33
C SER A 103 11.66 23.13 -27.49
N ALA A 104 12.55 23.32 -26.51
CA ALA A 104 13.59 24.34 -26.58
C ALA A 104 14.60 24.11 -27.72
N ALA A 105 14.92 22.84 -28.00
CA ALA A 105 15.77 22.45 -29.13
C ALA A 105 15.07 22.75 -30.47
N ALA A 106 13.82 22.31 -30.66
CA ALA A 106 13.03 22.58 -31.86
C ALA A 106 12.91 24.08 -32.14
N TYR A 107 12.70 24.89 -31.11
CA TYR A 107 12.66 26.35 -31.22
C TYR A 107 14.00 26.93 -31.69
N SER A 108 15.12 26.41 -31.18
CA SER A 108 16.48 26.83 -31.59
C SER A 108 16.78 26.51 -33.06
N TYR A 109 16.13 25.51 -33.63
CA TYR A 109 16.20 25.16 -35.06
C TYR A 109 15.18 25.90 -35.94
N GLY A 110 14.45 26.88 -35.39
CA GLY A 110 13.43 27.66 -36.11
C GLY A 110 12.10 26.94 -36.33
N ARG A 111 11.89 25.78 -35.67
CA ARG A 111 10.68 24.97 -35.81
C ARG A 111 9.66 25.35 -34.72
N HIS A 112 9.04 26.50 -34.90
CA HIS A 112 8.18 27.11 -33.87
C HIS A 112 6.89 26.30 -33.58
N GLU A 113 6.23 25.74 -34.59
CA GLU A 113 5.02 24.92 -34.41
C GLU A 113 5.31 23.60 -33.67
N GLU A 114 6.45 22.97 -34.00
CA GLU A 114 6.91 21.74 -33.32
C GLU A 114 7.23 22.04 -31.86
N ALA A 115 7.95 23.14 -31.58
CA ALA A 115 8.24 23.58 -30.22
C ALA A 115 6.97 23.83 -29.41
N ARG A 116 5.99 24.54 -29.98
CA ARG A 116 4.71 24.81 -29.32
C ARG A 116 3.95 23.53 -28.98
N THR A 117 3.92 22.58 -29.91
CA THR A 117 3.26 21.28 -29.71
C THR A 117 3.94 20.50 -28.58
N LEU A 118 5.27 20.39 -28.61
CA LEU A 118 6.04 19.70 -27.56
C LEU A 118 5.86 20.33 -26.17
N ALA A 119 5.81 21.66 -26.09
CA ALA A 119 5.56 22.36 -24.83
C ALA A 119 4.14 22.13 -24.29
N LEU A 120 3.14 22.00 -25.16
CA LEU A 120 1.78 21.64 -24.78
C LEU A 120 1.70 20.17 -24.30
N THR A 121 2.29 19.25 -25.06
CA THR A 121 2.33 17.82 -24.72
C THR A 121 3.03 17.58 -23.40
N ALA A 122 4.08 18.35 -23.07
CA ALA A 122 4.76 18.27 -21.77
C ALA A 122 3.81 18.47 -20.58
N TYR A 123 2.81 19.34 -20.74
CA TYR A 123 1.79 19.55 -19.72
C TYR A 123 0.75 18.44 -19.73
N LEU A 124 0.12 18.15 -20.88
CA LEU A 124 -0.99 17.19 -20.98
C LEU A 124 -0.58 15.75 -20.65
N GLU A 125 0.59 15.32 -21.14
CA GLU A 125 1.03 13.93 -20.98
C GLU A 125 2.01 13.74 -19.83
N GLY A 126 2.47 14.83 -19.21
CA GLY A 126 3.49 14.79 -18.18
C GLY A 126 3.08 15.42 -16.84
N VAL A 127 2.36 16.53 -16.85
CA VAL A 127 1.95 17.22 -15.62
C VAL A 127 0.51 16.91 -15.24
N GLU A 128 -0.43 16.94 -16.20
CA GLU A 128 -1.86 16.70 -15.97
C GLU A 128 -2.16 15.37 -15.24
N PRO A 129 -1.51 14.22 -15.57
CA PRO A 129 -1.79 12.96 -14.89
C PRO A 129 -1.47 12.98 -13.39
N VAL A 130 -0.50 13.81 -12.97
CA VAL A 130 -0.04 13.93 -11.58
C VAL A 130 -0.46 15.26 -10.93
N GLU A 131 -1.19 16.11 -11.66
CA GLU A 131 -1.58 17.46 -11.22
C GLU A 131 -2.46 17.42 -9.99
N VAL A 132 -3.41 16.48 -9.95
CA VAL A 132 -4.32 16.29 -8.81
C VAL A 132 -3.52 15.99 -7.53
N GLN A 133 -2.53 15.10 -7.63
CA GLN A 133 -1.65 14.71 -6.53
C GLN A 133 -0.75 15.88 -6.11
N LEU A 134 -0.13 16.58 -7.06
CA LEU A 134 0.68 17.77 -6.78
C LEU A 134 -0.15 18.88 -6.12
N ARG A 135 -1.40 19.08 -6.56
CA ARG A 135 -2.29 20.14 -6.05
C ARG A 135 -2.80 19.82 -4.65
N ALA A 136 -3.02 18.55 -4.35
CA ALA A 136 -3.33 18.10 -3.00
C ALA A 136 -2.16 18.38 -2.02
N ASN A 137 -0.92 18.29 -2.51
CA ASN A 137 0.29 18.51 -1.71
C ASN A 137 0.65 20.00 -1.57
N ASP A 138 0.69 20.75 -2.67
CA ASP A 138 0.91 22.20 -2.68
C ASP A 138 0.20 22.85 -3.88
N ALA A 139 -1.03 23.32 -3.65
CA ALA A 139 -1.81 24.05 -4.65
C ALA A 139 -1.14 25.34 -5.14
N SER A 140 -0.33 25.98 -4.28
CA SER A 140 0.41 27.20 -4.67
C SER A 140 1.56 26.88 -5.62
N PHE A 141 2.20 25.72 -5.43
CA PHE A 141 3.25 25.21 -6.31
C PHE A 141 2.69 24.84 -7.68
N VAL A 142 1.55 24.14 -7.74
CA VAL A 142 0.89 23.82 -9.01
C VAL A 142 0.54 25.07 -9.81
N ALA A 143 -0.01 26.09 -9.16
CA ALA A 143 -0.29 27.37 -9.81
C ALA A 143 0.98 28.05 -10.37
N ARG A 144 2.14 27.93 -9.69
CA ARG A 144 3.43 28.42 -10.20
C ARG A 144 3.94 27.60 -11.39
N LEU A 145 3.84 26.28 -11.31
CA LEU A 145 4.24 25.35 -12.37
C LEU A 145 3.44 25.57 -13.65
N GLU A 146 2.10 25.62 -13.54
CA GLU A 146 1.20 25.93 -14.65
C GLU A 146 1.51 27.30 -15.26
N GLY A 147 1.75 28.31 -14.41
CA GLY A 147 2.12 29.65 -14.84
C GLY A 147 3.40 29.68 -15.68
N GLN A 148 4.46 28.99 -15.24
CA GLN A 148 5.74 28.94 -15.96
C GLN A 148 5.67 28.13 -17.26
N LEU A 149 4.89 27.05 -17.30
CA LEU A 149 4.64 26.29 -18.53
C LEU A 149 3.80 27.10 -19.53
N ALA A 150 2.82 27.87 -19.05
CA ALA A 150 2.04 28.80 -19.89
C ALA A 150 2.91 29.96 -20.41
N GLU A 151 3.79 30.52 -19.58
CA GLU A 151 4.73 31.57 -19.96
C GLU A 151 5.68 31.12 -21.08
N MET A 152 6.23 29.91 -20.98
CA MET A 152 7.06 29.33 -22.04
C MET A 152 6.30 29.19 -23.36
N ARG A 153 5.05 28.71 -23.33
CA ARG A 153 4.22 28.62 -24.55
C ARG A 153 3.92 30.00 -25.15
N SER A 154 3.59 30.98 -24.31
CA SER A 154 3.36 32.35 -24.75
C SER A 154 4.62 32.97 -25.37
N ALA A 155 5.80 32.70 -24.82
CA ALA A 155 7.07 33.20 -25.36
C ALA A 155 7.42 32.55 -26.71
N ILE A 156 7.08 31.27 -26.89
CA ILE A 156 7.22 30.58 -28.18
C ILE A 156 6.29 31.21 -29.24
N GLU A 157 5.03 31.48 -28.89
CA GLU A 157 4.07 32.15 -29.79
C GLU A 157 4.46 33.60 -30.10
N GLY A 158 4.99 34.32 -29.12
CA GLY A 158 5.51 35.68 -29.24
C GLY A 158 6.81 35.80 -30.05
N LYS A 159 7.41 34.67 -30.45
CA LYS A 159 8.69 34.60 -31.17
C LYS A 159 9.83 35.32 -30.43
N GLU A 160 9.86 35.16 -29.12
CA GLU A 160 10.90 35.71 -28.24
C GLU A 160 12.30 35.17 -28.56
N ALA A 161 13.33 35.81 -28.00
CA ALA A 161 14.72 35.38 -28.20
C ALA A 161 14.94 33.93 -27.76
N VAL A 162 15.77 33.19 -28.51
CA VAL A 162 16.10 31.77 -28.23
C VAL A 162 16.65 31.59 -26.80
N GLU A 163 17.41 32.55 -26.30
CA GLU A 163 17.97 32.53 -24.95
C GLU A 163 16.89 32.60 -23.86
N THR A 164 15.82 33.35 -24.10
CA THR A 164 14.65 33.44 -23.21
C THR A 164 13.95 32.08 -23.12
N ILE A 165 13.75 31.40 -24.25
CA ILE A 165 13.10 30.08 -24.29
C ILE A 165 13.95 29.02 -23.57
N LYS A 166 15.27 29.05 -23.73
CA LYS A 166 16.17 28.14 -22.99
C LYS A 166 16.11 28.38 -21.49
N THR A 167 16.11 29.65 -21.07
CA THR A 167 15.99 30.01 -19.65
C THR A 167 14.67 29.53 -19.04
N LEU A 168 13.55 29.72 -19.75
CA LEU A 168 12.23 29.23 -19.33
C LEU A 168 12.18 27.70 -19.30
N ALA A 169 12.79 27.02 -20.27
CA ALA A 169 12.90 25.56 -20.27
C ALA A 169 13.69 25.03 -19.06
N ASP A 170 14.82 25.64 -18.73
CA ASP A 170 15.63 25.26 -17.56
C ASP A 170 14.88 25.50 -16.24
N ASN A 171 14.15 26.61 -16.13
CA ASN A 171 13.30 26.88 -14.96
C ASN A 171 12.15 25.88 -14.84
N ASN A 172 11.48 25.55 -15.95
CA ASN A 172 10.44 24.52 -15.99
C ASN A 172 11.00 23.16 -15.57
N ILE A 173 12.19 22.78 -16.03
CA ILE A 173 12.84 21.52 -15.65
C ILE A 173 13.18 21.50 -14.14
N LYS A 174 13.63 22.62 -13.57
CA LYS A 174 13.86 22.73 -12.12
C LYS A 174 12.57 22.53 -11.34
N LEU A 175 11.49 23.20 -11.73
CA LEU A 175 10.19 23.02 -11.09
C LEU A 175 9.66 21.60 -11.24
N LEU A 176 9.79 20.98 -12.41
CA LEU A 176 9.42 19.57 -12.59
C LEU A 176 10.26 18.62 -11.72
N THR A 177 11.52 18.97 -11.44
CA THR A 177 12.36 18.21 -10.50
C THR A 177 11.91 18.41 -9.05
N GLU A 178 11.52 19.62 -8.66
CA GLU A 178 10.91 19.89 -7.35
C GLU A 178 9.57 19.17 -7.19
N ALA A 179 8.76 19.14 -8.24
CA ALA A 179 7.50 18.39 -8.29
C ALA A 179 7.73 16.89 -8.03
N GLN A 180 8.80 16.34 -8.61
CA GLN A 180 9.18 14.95 -8.40
C GLN A 180 9.61 14.69 -6.95
N VAL A 181 10.33 15.62 -6.33
CA VAL A 181 10.66 15.55 -4.90
C VAL A 181 9.38 15.56 -4.05
N ILE A 182 8.45 16.48 -4.31
CA ILE A 182 7.18 16.61 -3.59
C ILE A 182 6.35 15.31 -3.67
N LEU A 183 6.32 14.65 -4.84
CA LEU A 183 5.63 13.37 -5.03
C LEU A 183 6.40 12.19 -4.41
N SER A 184 7.73 12.23 -4.41
CA SER A 184 8.58 11.16 -3.84
C SER A 184 8.64 11.18 -2.31
N GLU A 185 8.33 12.31 -1.67
CA GLU A 185 8.33 12.48 -0.21
C GLU A 185 7.08 11.87 0.46
N ARG A 186 6.68 10.63 0.10
CA ARG A 186 5.85 9.76 0.96
C ARG A 186 6.72 9.23 2.13
N SER A 187 7.35 10.13 2.88
CA SER A 187 8.43 9.79 3.82
C SER A 187 7.89 9.34 5.19
N PHE A 188 7.62 8.05 5.34
CA PHE A 188 7.92 7.43 6.63
C PHE A 188 9.43 7.29 6.77
N SER A 189 10.03 7.91 7.78
CA SER A 189 11.43 7.61 8.12
C SER A 189 11.60 6.10 8.31
N GLY A 190 12.67 5.49 7.77
CA GLY A 190 12.93 4.05 7.91
C GLY A 190 12.90 3.56 9.37
N TRP A 191 13.29 4.40 10.33
CA TRP A 191 13.13 4.12 11.75
C TRP A 191 11.66 3.98 12.19
N ILE A 192 10.77 4.82 11.65
CA ILE A 192 9.33 4.75 11.95
C ILE A 192 8.73 3.48 11.31
N ALA A 193 9.10 3.16 10.07
CA ALA A 193 8.70 1.91 9.42
C ALA A 193 9.10 0.68 10.24
N PHE A 194 10.34 0.67 10.74
CA PHE A 194 10.85 -0.34 11.67
C PHE A 194 10.01 -0.42 12.96
N LEU A 195 9.73 0.73 13.60
CA LEU A 195 8.96 0.76 14.85
C LEU A 195 7.51 0.32 14.66
N LEU A 196 6.86 0.73 13.58
CA LEU A 196 5.46 0.39 13.31
C LEU A 196 5.31 -1.09 12.97
N SER A 197 6.13 -1.61 12.05
CA SER A 197 6.11 -3.03 11.68
C SER A 197 6.46 -3.93 12.87
N SER A 198 7.48 -3.55 13.66
CA SER A 198 7.84 -4.31 14.85
C SER A 198 6.76 -4.26 15.92
N SER A 199 6.13 -3.11 16.15
CA SER A 199 5.06 -2.95 17.14
C SER A 199 3.83 -3.79 16.80
N ILE A 200 3.47 -3.92 15.51
CA ILE A 200 2.36 -4.76 15.05
C ILE A 200 2.66 -6.23 15.40
N ILE A 201 3.79 -6.78 14.92
CA ILE A 201 4.09 -8.20 15.20
C ILE A 201 4.23 -8.47 16.70
N LEU A 202 4.90 -7.57 17.45
CA LEU A 202 5.09 -7.72 18.89
C LEU A 202 3.78 -7.81 19.66
N ARG A 203 2.79 -7.00 19.30
CA ARG A 203 1.50 -7.00 20.00
C ARG A 203 0.71 -8.26 19.65
N GLU A 204 0.50 -8.53 18.38
CA GLU A 204 -0.36 -9.59 17.88
C GLU A 204 0.22 -10.96 18.26
N GLY A 205 1.55 -11.11 18.15
CA GLY A 205 2.27 -12.29 18.62
C GLY A 205 2.19 -12.49 20.13
N LEU A 206 2.22 -11.42 20.94
CA LEU A 206 2.11 -11.51 22.40
C LEU A 206 0.68 -11.85 22.83
N GLU A 207 -0.33 -11.32 22.16
CA GLU A 207 -1.74 -11.68 22.38
C GLU A 207 -1.98 -13.16 22.04
N ALA A 208 -1.54 -13.63 20.88
CA ALA A 208 -1.61 -15.04 20.48
C ALA A 208 -0.88 -15.94 21.50
N PHE A 209 0.32 -15.56 21.93
CA PHE A 209 1.09 -16.27 22.95
C PHE A 209 0.34 -16.37 24.29
N LEU A 210 -0.19 -15.25 24.80
CA LEU A 210 -0.92 -15.18 26.07
C LEU A 210 -2.19 -16.03 26.05
N VAL A 211 -2.87 -16.11 24.90
CA VAL A 211 -4.04 -16.98 24.78
C VAL A 211 -3.62 -18.45 24.76
N ILE A 212 -2.60 -18.83 23.99
CA ILE A 212 -2.12 -20.21 23.92
C ILE A 212 -1.60 -20.71 25.27
N ILE A 213 -0.79 -19.91 25.99
CA ILE A 213 -0.33 -20.29 27.32
C ILE A 213 -1.50 -20.43 28.31
N THR A 214 -2.56 -19.63 28.16
CA THR A 214 -3.77 -19.76 28.98
C THR A 214 -4.51 -21.06 28.68
N ILE A 215 -4.72 -21.38 27.41
CA ILE A 215 -5.36 -22.64 26.98
C ILE A 215 -4.55 -23.85 27.47
N LEU A 216 -3.23 -23.84 27.26
CA LEU A 216 -2.33 -24.89 27.73
C LEU A 216 -2.31 -24.99 29.26
N GLY A 217 -2.35 -23.86 29.96
CA GLY A 217 -2.48 -23.80 31.42
C GLY A 217 -3.76 -24.46 31.93
N ILE A 218 -4.91 -24.19 31.28
CA ILE A 218 -6.19 -24.82 31.60
C ILE A 218 -6.14 -26.34 31.33
N ILE A 219 -5.61 -26.76 30.18
CA ILE A 219 -5.46 -28.18 29.83
C ILE A 219 -4.58 -28.92 30.85
N ARG A 220 -3.46 -28.30 31.25
CA ARG A 220 -2.56 -28.84 32.27
C ARG A 220 -3.23 -28.95 33.63
N ALA A 221 -4.03 -27.95 34.03
CA ALA A 221 -4.81 -27.99 35.26
C ALA A 221 -5.89 -29.10 35.24
N LEU A 222 -6.46 -29.40 34.07
CA LEU A 222 -7.41 -30.49 33.85
C LEU A 222 -6.75 -31.87 33.69
N LYS A 223 -5.42 -31.97 33.76
CA LYS A 223 -4.62 -33.21 33.60
C LYS A 223 -4.84 -33.96 32.29
N LEU A 224 -5.23 -33.28 31.21
CA LEU A 224 -5.47 -33.88 29.90
C LEU A 224 -4.18 -33.91 29.07
N LYS A 225 -3.37 -34.98 29.20
CA LYS A 225 -2.06 -35.08 28.51
C LYS A 225 -2.18 -35.07 26.98
N ASN A 226 -3.17 -35.75 26.41
CA ASN A 226 -3.32 -35.86 24.96
C ASN A 226 -3.89 -34.59 24.31
N ALA A 227 -4.52 -33.70 25.07
CA ALA A 227 -5.15 -32.49 24.53
C ALA A 227 -4.13 -31.40 24.14
N ALA A 228 -2.94 -31.39 24.76
CA ALA A 228 -1.93 -30.38 24.51
C ALA A 228 -1.35 -30.45 23.09
N SER A 229 -1.12 -31.66 22.55
CA SER A 229 -0.58 -31.83 21.20
C SER A 229 -1.52 -31.30 20.11
N TRP A 230 -2.83 -31.46 20.30
CA TRP A 230 -3.85 -30.92 19.38
C TRP A 230 -3.91 -29.40 19.41
N VAL A 231 -3.73 -28.77 20.58
CA VAL A 231 -3.57 -27.31 20.66
C VAL A 231 -2.31 -26.88 19.91
N HIS A 232 -1.18 -27.58 20.09
CA HIS A 232 0.03 -27.30 19.32
C HIS A 232 -0.16 -27.41 17.81
N ALA A 233 -0.83 -28.47 17.35
CA ALA A 233 -1.18 -28.60 15.93
C ALA A 233 -2.03 -27.42 15.44
N GLY A 234 -3.06 -27.04 16.20
CA GLY A 234 -3.97 -25.95 15.84
C GLY A 234 -3.28 -24.61 15.62
N TRP A 235 -2.45 -24.14 16.56
CA TRP A 235 -1.78 -22.84 16.39
C TRP A 235 -0.66 -22.87 15.36
N VAL A 236 0.08 -23.98 15.21
CA VAL A 236 1.11 -24.10 14.18
C VAL A 236 0.48 -24.03 12.78
N THR A 237 -0.63 -24.75 12.57
CA THR A 237 -1.39 -24.67 11.30
C THR A 237 -1.94 -23.27 11.04
N ALA A 238 -2.35 -22.55 12.09
CA ALA A 238 -2.82 -21.17 11.96
C ALA A 238 -1.71 -20.21 11.48
N ILE A 239 -0.52 -20.28 12.07
CA ILE A 239 0.63 -19.46 11.63
C ILE A 239 0.99 -19.79 10.17
N PHE A 240 1.04 -21.07 9.82
CA PHE A 240 1.31 -21.49 8.44
C PHE A 240 0.27 -20.96 7.45
N SER A 241 -1.01 -21.00 7.84
CA SER A 241 -2.10 -20.46 7.01
C SER A 241 -2.01 -18.94 6.86
N GLY A 242 -1.64 -18.22 7.92
CA GLY A 242 -1.41 -16.77 7.87
C GLY A 242 -0.23 -16.41 6.94
N PHE A 243 0.87 -17.15 7.02
CA PHE A 243 2.01 -16.95 6.11
C PHE A 243 1.64 -17.23 4.65
N LEU A 244 0.87 -18.29 4.40
CA LEU A 244 0.39 -18.61 3.05
C LEU A 244 -0.54 -17.51 2.50
N LEU A 245 -1.42 -16.97 3.35
CA LEU A 245 -2.29 -15.86 2.98
C LEU A 245 -1.49 -14.62 2.59
N TRP A 246 -0.43 -14.30 3.34
CA TRP A 246 0.45 -13.17 3.04
C TRP A 246 1.14 -13.33 1.68
N LEU A 247 1.69 -14.51 1.36
CA LEU A 247 2.32 -14.79 0.05
C LEU A 247 1.34 -14.67 -1.13
N ILE A 248 0.06 -14.96 -0.87
CA ILE A 248 -1.00 -14.92 -1.86
C ILE A 248 -1.50 -13.49 -2.07
N ALA A 249 -1.50 -12.66 -1.03
CA ALA A 249 -2.07 -11.31 -1.06
C ALA A 249 -1.48 -10.43 -2.18
N ASP A 250 -0.16 -10.50 -2.40
CA ASP A 250 0.51 -9.65 -3.39
C ASP A 250 0.37 -10.17 -4.84
N ARG A 251 0.04 -11.45 -5.05
CA ARG A 251 0.04 -12.09 -6.39
C ARG A 251 -1.28 -11.98 -7.14
N PHE A 252 -2.37 -11.61 -6.49
CA PHE A 252 -3.70 -11.64 -7.11
C PHE A 252 -4.15 -10.31 -7.72
N PHE A 253 -3.31 -9.27 -7.64
CA PHE A 253 -3.76 -7.91 -7.86
C PHE A 253 -2.75 -7.09 -8.69
N THR A 254 -2.85 -7.20 -10.01
CA THR A 254 -2.28 -6.22 -10.95
C THR A 254 -3.31 -5.11 -11.16
N PHE A 255 -3.14 -3.99 -10.45
CA PHE A 255 -4.03 -2.83 -10.58
C PHE A 255 -3.31 -1.67 -11.27
N SER A 256 -3.99 -1.04 -12.22
CA SER A 256 -3.56 0.25 -12.81
C SER A 256 -3.48 1.33 -11.73
N GLY A 257 -2.71 2.41 -11.94
CA GLY A 257 -2.44 3.43 -10.91
C GLY A 257 -3.69 3.94 -10.17
N ALA A 258 -4.72 4.39 -10.88
CA ALA A 258 -5.97 4.84 -10.24
C ALA A 258 -6.73 3.70 -9.51
N GLN A 259 -6.73 2.48 -10.05
CA GLN A 259 -7.35 1.32 -9.39
C GLN A 259 -6.57 0.90 -8.14
N ARG A 260 -5.24 1.07 -8.15
CA ARG A 260 -4.36 0.82 -7.02
C ARG A 260 -4.68 1.80 -5.89
N GLU A 261 -4.79 3.10 -6.16
CA GLU A 261 -5.12 4.10 -5.13
C GLU A 261 -6.52 3.85 -4.51
N ILE A 262 -7.53 3.44 -5.31
CA ILE A 262 -8.85 3.03 -4.79
C ILE A 262 -8.74 1.79 -3.91
N MET A 263 -7.94 0.81 -4.33
CA MET A 263 -7.73 -0.43 -3.57
C MET A 263 -7.03 -0.15 -2.24
N GLU A 264 -5.97 0.67 -2.26
CA GLU A 264 -5.25 1.14 -1.07
C GLU A 264 -6.23 1.80 -0.08
N GLY A 265 -7.06 2.72 -0.59
CA GLY A 265 -8.10 3.37 0.20
C GLY A 265 -9.15 2.41 0.78
N ALA A 266 -9.65 1.47 -0.03
CA ALA A 266 -10.65 0.49 0.38
C ALA A 266 -10.10 -0.47 1.45
N ILE A 267 -8.87 -0.96 1.29
CA ILE A 267 -8.19 -1.83 2.25
C ILE A 267 -7.96 -1.07 3.56
N ALA A 268 -7.50 0.19 3.50
CA ALA A 268 -7.30 1.02 4.69
C ALA A 268 -8.62 1.24 5.46
N LEU A 269 -9.71 1.59 4.77
CA LEU A 269 -11.02 1.77 5.40
C LEU A 269 -11.60 0.46 5.96
N PHE A 270 -11.39 -0.66 5.27
CA PHE A 270 -11.74 -1.98 5.79
C PHE A 270 -10.96 -2.30 7.07
N ALA A 271 -9.65 -2.04 7.08
CA ALA A 271 -8.80 -2.23 8.25
C ALA A 271 -9.25 -1.37 9.44
N VAL A 272 -9.70 -0.13 9.21
CA VAL A 272 -10.31 0.73 10.25
C VAL A 272 -11.55 0.07 10.87
N GLY A 273 -12.44 -0.50 10.04
CA GLY A 273 -13.62 -1.23 10.52
C GLY A 273 -13.24 -2.43 11.41
N VAL A 274 -12.23 -3.19 10.99
CA VAL A 274 -11.67 -4.32 11.77
C VAL A 274 -11.06 -3.81 13.08
N LEU A 275 -10.22 -2.78 13.05
CA LEU A 275 -9.58 -2.19 14.23
C LEU A 275 -10.61 -1.71 15.26
N LEU A 276 -11.68 -1.06 14.82
CA LEU A 276 -12.74 -0.60 15.71
C LEU A 276 -13.50 -1.76 16.35
N TYR A 277 -13.83 -2.78 15.56
CA TYR A 277 -14.51 -3.98 16.06
C TYR A 277 -13.65 -4.72 17.09
N VAL A 278 -12.38 -4.97 16.77
CA VAL A 278 -11.44 -5.71 17.61
C VAL A 278 -11.04 -4.89 18.84
N GLY A 279 -10.70 -3.62 18.66
CA GLY A 279 -10.33 -2.71 19.73
C GLY A 279 -11.46 -2.53 20.73
N PHE A 280 -12.70 -2.37 20.27
CA PHE A 280 -13.88 -2.37 21.14
C PHE A 280 -14.08 -3.71 21.85
N TRP A 281 -13.90 -4.83 21.16
CA TRP A 281 -14.02 -6.15 21.76
C TRP A 281 -13.01 -6.37 22.90
N MET A 282 -11.74 -6.03 22.68
CA MET A 282 -10.70 -6.11 23.71
C MET A 282 -10.96 -5.15 24.88
N HIS A 283 -11.34 -3.91 24.58
CA HIS A 283 -11.59 -2.89 25.60
C HIS A 283 -12.82 -3.21 26.47
N SER A 284 -13.93 -3.61 25.85
CA SER A 284 -15.19 -3.95 26.55
C SER A 284 -15.11 -5.27 27.34
N LYS A 285 -14.11 -6.11 27.06
CA LYS A 285 -13.90 -7.42 27.70
C LYS A 285 -12.64 -7.49 28.56
N SER A 286 -12.15 -6.38 29.10
CA SER A 286 -11.03 -6.32 30.07
C SER A 286 -11.20 -7.19 31.35
N GLU A 287 -12.34 -7.87 31.50
CA GLU A 287 -12.52 -9.06 32.31
C GLU A 287 -11.74 -10.25 31.73
N ALA A 288 -10.44 -10.33 32.03
CA ALA A 288 -9.68 -11.57 31.90
C ALA A 288 -10.45 -12.77 32.53
N GLY A 289 -11.30 -12.53 33.54
CA GLY A 289 -12.15 -13.53 34.20
C GLY A 289 -13.30 -14.11 33.37
N LYS A 290 -14.07 -13.30 32.61
CA LYS A 290 -15.23 -13.79 31.83
C LYS A 290 -14.83 -14.58 30.60
N TRP A 291 -13.78 -14.14 29.91
CA TRP A 291 -13.22 -14.89 28.79
C TRP A 291 -12.56 -16.19 29.29
N GLN A 292 -11.77 -16.14 30.37
CA GLN A 292 -11.23 -17.36 30.99
C GLN A 292 -12.33 -18.32 31.42
N ALA A 293 -13.45 -17.84 31.99
CA ALA A 293 -14.57 -18.69 32.37
C ALA A 293 -15.27 -19.31 31.15
N TYR A 294 -15.51 -18.54 30.09
CA TYR A 294 -16.08 -19.06 28.84
C TYR A 294 -15.18 -20.10 28.17
N VAL A 295 -13.88 -19.79 28.04
CA VAL A 295 -12.88 -20.70 27.46
C VAL A 295 -12.73 -21.95 28.32
N LYS A 296 -12.67 -21.81 29.65
CA LYS A 296 -12.63 -22.95 30.58
C LYS A 296 -13.86 -23.84 30.41
N ASN A 297 -15.06 -23.27 30.35
CA ASN A 297 -16.29 -24.04 30.14
C ASN A 297 -16.31 -24.76 28.78
N LYS A 298 -15.81 -24.11 27.73
CA LYS A 298 -15.76 -24.67 26.37
C LYS A 298 -14.69 -25.77 26.25
N ILE A 299 -13.50 -25.56 26.81
CA ILE A 299 -12.45 -26.57 26.92
C ILE A 299 -12.94 -27.76 27.74
N GLN A 300 -13.59 -27.53 28.90
CA GLN A 300 -14.17 -28.61 29.70
C GLN A 300 -15.26 -29.38 28.95
N GLY A 301 -16.11 -28.70 28.18
CA GLY A 301 -17.13 -29.34 27.34
C GLY A 301 -16.53 -30.17 26.20
N LEU A 302 -15.49 -29.67 25.52
CA LEU A 302 -14.78 -30.40 24.46
C LEU A 302 -13.99 -31.59 25.01
N ALA A 303 -13.33 -31.41 26.16
CA ALA A 303 -12.61 -32.47 26.85
C ALA A 303 -13.53 -33.59 27.35
N LYS A 304 -14.70 -33.25 27.91
CA LYS A 304 -15.70 -34.24 28.34
C LYS A 304 -16.27 -35.07 27.20
N LYS A 305 -16.26 -34.54 25.98
CA LYS A 305 -16.72 -35.23 24.75
C LYS A 305 -15.58 -35.91 23.98
N GLU A 306 -14.37 -35.94 24.53
CA GLU A 306 -13.13 -36.39 23.85
C GLU A 306 -12.90 -35.74 22.47
N ASN A 307 -13.45 -34.54 22.23
CA ASN A 307 -13.37 -33.87 20.93
C ASN A 307 -12.05 -33.11 20.79
N MET A 308 -10.98 -33.85 20.55
CA MET A 308 -9.61 -33.34 20.39
C MET A 308 -9.45 -32.43 19.16
N LEU A 309 -10.20 -32.72 18.09
CA LEU A 309 -10.24 -31.89 16.88
C LEU A 309 -10.86 -30.51 17.19
N GLY A 310 -11.88 -30.46 18.05
CA GLY A 310 -12.46 -29.21 18.52
C GLY A 310 -11.47 -28.34 19.32
N LEU A 311 -10.51 -28.95 20.03
CA LEU A 311 -9.44 -28.22 20.73
C LEU A 311 -8.40 -27.66 19.76
N ALA A 312 -8.03 -28.45 18.73
CA ALA A 312 -7.17 -27.97 17.65
C ALA A 312 -7.83 -26.82 16.89
N LEU A 313 -9.11 -26.95 16.52
CA LEU A 313 -9.85 -25.91 15.83
C LEU A 313 -10.01 -24.65 16.69
N LEU A 314 -10.25 -24.79 18.00
CA LEU A 314 -10.29 -23.66 18.92
C LEU A 314 -8.95 -22.91 18.94
N SER A 315 -7.84 -23.64 19.06
CA SER A 315 -6.50 -23.07 19.03
C SER A 315 -6.20 -22.41 17.68
N PHE A 316 -6.60 -23.06 16.59
CA PHE A 316 -6.45 -22.55 15.24
C PHE A 316 -7.19 -21.23 15.06
N LEU A 317 -8.50 -21.19 15.32
CA LEU A 317 -9.32 -20.00 15.07
C LEU A 317 -8.83 -18.78 15.85
N VAL A 318 -8.36 -19.01 17.07
CA VAL A 318 -7.87 -17.95 17.93
C VAL A 318 -6.55 -17.38 17.39
N VAL A 319 -5.58 -18.22 17.04
CA VAL A 319 -4.28 -17.74 16.54
C VAL A 319 -4.37 -17.26 15.09
N PHE A 320 -5.21 -17.90 14.29
CA PHE A 320 -5.44 -17.52 12.89
C PHE A 320 -6.02 -16.12 12.79
N ARG A 321 -6.90 -15.74 13.73
CA ARG A 321 -7.39 -14.36 13.82
C ARG A 321 -6.25 -13.36 14.04
N GLU A 322 -5.38 -13.60 15.02
CA GLU A 322 -4.24 -12.69 15.29
C GLU A 322 -3.26 -12.64 14.10
N ALA A 323 -3.02 -13.77 13.45
CA ALA A 323 -2.20 -13.85 12.24
C ALA A 323 -2.83 -13.11 11.05
N PHE A 324 -4.15 -13.24 10.86
CA PHE A 324 -4.90 -12.53 9.83
C PHE A 324 -4.87 -11.01 10.06
N GLU A 325 -5.09 -10.57 11.30
CA GLU A 325 -4.98 -9.16 11.69
C GLU A 325 -3.56 -8.63 11.45
N SER A 326 -2.52 -9.40 11.81
CA SER A 326 -1.11 -9.06 11.54
C SER A 326 -0.84 -8.86 10.05
N VAL A 327 -1.31 -9.78 9.20
CA VAL A 327 -1.14 -9.68 7.75
C VAL A 327 -1.84 -8.44 7.21
N LEU A 328 -3.10 -8.18 7.61
CA LEU A 328 -3.81 -6.99 7.17
C LEU A 328 -3.10 -5.69 7.57
N PHE A 329 -2.58 -5.59 8.80
CA PHE A 329 -1.86 -4.40 9.25
C PHE A 329 -0.51 -4.23 8.60
N LEU A 330 0.24 -5.32 8.40
CA LEU A 330 1.51 -5.26 7.67
C LEU A 330 1.31 -4.92 6.20
N SER A 331 0.28 -5.47 5.55
CA SER A 331 -0.08 -5.12 4.17
C SER A 331 -0.51 -3.66 4.05
N ALA A 332 -1.35 -3.16 4.95
CA ALA A 332 -1.71 -1.74 4.94
C ALA A 332 -0.48 -0.84 5.16
N LEU A 333 0.39 -1.22 6.09
CA LEU A 333 1.63 -0.46 6.36
C LEU A 333 2.62 -0.53 5.19
N SER A 334 2.73 -1.66 4.48
CA SER A 334 3.64 -1.80 3.34
C SER A 334 3.23 -0.97 2.14
N LEU A 335 1.94 -0.70 1.94
CA LEU A 335 1.45 0.20 0.88
C LEU A 335 1.91 1.65 1.13
N GLU A 336 2.05 2.03 2.39
CA GLU A 336 2.47 3.38 2.78
C GLU A 336 3.99 3.57 2.81
N ILE A 337 4.75 2.48 2.81
CA ILE A 337 6.22 2.51 2.88
C ILE A 337 6.76 2.43 1.45
N GLY A 338 7.35 3.52 0.98
CA GLY A 338 8.04 3.54 -0.32
C GLY A 338 9.17 2.51 -0.41
N GLU A 339 9.57 2.12 -1.63
CA GLU A 339 10.56 1.07 -1.88
C GLU A 339 11.89 1.29 -1.14
N SER A 340 12.29 2.55 -0.94
CA SER A 340 13.51 2.96 -0.23
C SER A 340 13.55 2.55 1.25
N HIS A 341 12.43 2.18 1.85
CA HIS A 341 12.30 1.85 3.26
C HIS A 341 11.78 0.43 3.54
N GLN A 342 11.62 -0.40 2.50
CA GLN A 342 11.22 -1.81 2.65
C GLN A 342 12.21 -2.64 3.46
N MET A 343 13.52 -2.34 3.39
CA MET A 343 14.52 -3.02 4.20
C MET A 343 14.28 -2.80 5.70
N ALA A 344 14.06 -1.54 6.12
CA ALA A 344 13.81 -1.21 7.53
C ALA A 344 12.49 -1.81 8.05
N PHE A 345 11.48 -1.89 7.19
CA PHE A 345 10.24 -2.62 7.47
C PHE A 345 10.49 -4.12 7.73
N GLY A 346 11.24 -4.78 6.85
CA GLY A 346 11.62 -6.18 7.01
C GLY A 346 12.45 -6.44 8.27
N GLU A 347 13.40 -5.55 8.57
CA GLU A 347 14.19 -5.58 9.81
C GLU A 347 13.31 -5.48 11.06
N GLY A 348 12.27 -4.64 11.03
CA GLY A 348 11.30 -4.50 12.11
C GLY A 348 10.53 -5.79 12.39
N ILE A 349 10.10 -6.48 11.33
CA ILE A 349 9.43 -7.79 11.43
C ILE A 349 10.37 -8.83 12.05
N ILE A 350 11.60 -8.94 11.54
CA ILE A 350 12.60 -9.91 12.05
C ILE A 350 12.92 -9.63 13.52
N PHE A 351 13.15 -8.36 13.86
CA PHE A 351 13.38 -7.92 15.23
C PHE A 351 12.21 -8.31 16.15
N ALA A 352 10.97 -8.09 15.72
CA ALA A 352 9.79 -8.42 16.50
C ALA A 352 9.66 -9.91 16.75
N PHE A 353 9.92 -10.78 15.77
CA PHE A 353 9.94 -12.23 15.99
C PHE A 353 11.00 -12.65 17.01
N LEU A 354 12.21 -12.08 16.94
CA LEU A 354 13.28 -12.34 17.89
C LEU A 354 12.90 -11.87 19.30
N ALA A 355 12.36 -10.66 19.41
CA ALA A 355 11.91 -10.08 20.67
C ALA A 355 10.74 -10.88 21.27
N LEU A 356 9.77 -11.30 20.47
CA LEU A 356 8.67 -12.19 20.88
C LEU A 356 9.19 -13.51 21.44
N PHE A 357 10.20 -14.12 20.79
CA PHE A 357 10.81 -15.35 21.29
C PHE A 357 11.44 -15.14 22.66
N VAL A 358 12.25 -14.08 22.82
CA VAL A 358 12.88 -13.73 24.11
C VAL A 358 11.83 -13.45 25.19
N ILE A 359 10.82 -12.64 24.88
CA ILE A 359 9.73 -12.31 25.80
C ILE A 359 8.97 -13.58 26.20
N SER A 360 8.62 -14.45 25.24
CA SER A 360 7.91 -15.71 25.50
C SER A 360 8.69 -16.62 26.46
N VAL A 361 10.00 -16.75 26.28
CA VAL A 361 10.87 -17.52 27.18
C VAL A 361 10.90 -16.88 28.58
N LEU A 362 11.02 -15.56 28.67
CA LEU A 362 10.98 -14.84 29.94
C LEU A 362 9.62 -15.01 30.64
N LEU A 363 8.51 -14.97 29.90
CA LEU A 363 7.16 -15.18 30.42
C LEU A 363 7.01 -16.58 31.04
N LEU A 364 7.46 -17.61 30.33
CA LEU A 364 7.44 -18.99 30.81
C LEU A 364 8.31 -19.19 32.04
N LYS A 365 9.49 -18.55 32.09
CA LYS A 365 10.46 -18.72 33.17
C LYS A 365 10.11 -17.91 34.42
N TYR A 366 9.64 -16.68 34.26
CA TYR A 366 9.48 -15.74 35.37
C TYR A 366 8.06 -15.63 35.92
N SER A 367 7.01 -16.09 35.21
CA SER A 367 5.61 -16.37 35.62
C SER A 367 5.01 -15.61 36.83
N ARG A 368 5.50 -14.41 37.16
CA ARG A 368 5.10 -13.59 38.31
C ARG A 368 4.49 -12.31 37.78
N LYS A 369 3.16 -12.24 37.93
CA LYS A 369 2.29 -11.05 37.91
C LYS A 369 2.71 -9.96 36.93
N LEU A 370 2.61 -10.24 35.63
CA LEU A 370 2.59 -9.16 34.67
C LEU A 370 1.24 -8.45 34.72
N PRO A 371 1.21 -7.10 34.68
CA PRO A 371 -0.02 -6.34 34.63
C PRO A 371 -0.61 -6.42 33.21
N ILE A 372 -1.16 -7.59 32.86
CA ILE A 372 -1.79 -7.89 31.56
C ILE A 372 -2.81 -6.80 31.18
N THR A 373 -3.57 -6.29 32.17
CA THR A 373 -4.52 -5.21 31.98
C THR A 373 -3.89 -3.89 31.52
N LYS A 374 -2.65 -3.57 31.94
CA LYS A 374 -1.94 -2.37 31.48
C LYS A 374 -1.50 -2.53 30.03
N LEU A 375 -0.95 -3.69 29.68
CA LEU A 375 -0.57 -4.02 28.29
C LEU A 375 -1.76 -3.88 27.34
N PHE A 376 -2.92 -4.47 27.68
CA PHE A 376 -4.13 -4.34 26.86
C PHE A 376 -4.65 -2.91 26.74
N ARG A 377 -4.52 -2.09 27.79
CA ARG A 377 -4.94 -0.68 27.75
C ARG A 377 -4.05 0.15 26.83
N TYR A 378 -2.72 -0.02 26.90
CA TYR A 378 -1.79 0.66 26.00
C TYR A 378 -1.98 0.18 24.56
N SER A 379 -2.16 -1.13 24.35
CA SER A 379 -2.50 -1.71 23.04
C SER A 379 -3.78 -1.12 22.47
N SER A 380 -4.85 -1.01 23.26
CA SER A 380 -6.12 -0.40 22.80
C SER A 380 -5.97 1.08 22.41
N MET A 381 -5.07 1.82 23.08
CA MET A 381 -4.75 3.20 22.69
C MET A 381 -4.03 3.27 21.35
N ILE A 382 -3.05 2.38 21.12
CA ILE A 382 -2.29 2.32 19.87
C ILE A 382 -3.21 1.95 18.70
N ILE A 383 -4.09 0.96 18.87
CA ILE A 383 -5.13 0.59 17.88
C ILE A 383 -6.02 1.77 17.53
N SER A 384 -6.50 2.46 18.56
CA SER A 384 -7.39 3.62 18.40
C SER A 384 -6.69 4.73 17.63
N PHE A 385 -5.41 4.98 17.93
CA PHE A 385 -4.59 5.93 17.20
C PHE A 385 -4.38 5.49 15.74
N LEU A 386 -4.00 4.24 15.50
CA LEU A 386 -3.79 3.69 14.16
C LEU A 386 -5.05 3.76 13.30
N ALA A 387 -6.23 3.48 13.87
CA ALA A 387 -7.51 3.60 13.17
C ALA A 387 -7.78 5.05 12.69
N VAL A 388 -7.37 6.04 13.47
CA VAL A 388 -7.47 7.46 13.09
C VAL A 388 -6.46 7.81 12.01
N VAL A 389 -5.25 7.26 12.06
CA VAL A 389 -4.27 7.46 10.99
C VAL A 389 -4.76 6.83 9.68
N LEU A 390 -5.18 5.57 9.73
CA LEU A 390 -5.61 4.81 8.55
C LEU A 390 -6.88 5.37 7.90
N VAL A 391 -7.82 5.93 8.66
CA VAL A 391 -9.00 6.57 8.03
C VAL A 391 -8.61 7.82 7.25
N GLY A 392 -7.67 8.61 7.76
CA GLY A 392 -7.18 9.80 7.07
C GLY A 392 -6.49 9.44 5.75
N LYS A 393 -5.62 8.43 5.80
CA LYS A 393 -4.93 7.89 4.62
C LYS A 393 -5.86 7.20 3.64
N GLY A 394 -6.80 6.42 4.13
CA GLY A 394 -7.78 5.72 3.28
C GLY A 394 -8.66 6.69 2.50
N ILE A 395 -9.12 7.77 3.12
CA ILE A 395 -9.86 8.83 2.43
C ILE A 395 -8.96 9.57 1.44
N HIS A 396 -7.71 9.85 1.81
CA HIS A 396 -6.75 10.53 0.93
C HIS A 396 -6.42 9.71 -0.33
N ALA A 397 -6.18 8.41 -0.22
CA ALA A 397 -5.95 7.54 -1.37
C ALA A 397 -7.14 7.53 -2.33
N ILE A 398 -8.38 7.55 -1.81
CA ILE A 398 -9.59 7.65 -2.65
C ILE A 398 -9.69 9.03 -3.33
N GLN A 399 -9.19 10.10 -2.69
CA GLN A 399 -9.07 11.42 -3.31
C GLN A 399 -8.01 11.44 -4.41
N GLU A 400 -6.85 10.81 -4.20
CA GLU A 400 -5.78 10.67 -5.21
C GLU A 400 -6.26 9.89 -6.44
N ALA A 401 -7.18 8.93 -6.26
CA ALA A 401 -7.85 8.24 -7.35
C ALA A 401 -8.88 9.09 -8.13
N GLY A 402 -9.16 10.33 -7.70
CA GLY A 402 -10.12 11.23 -8.33
C GLY A 402 -11.60 10.90 -8.06
N THR A 403 -11.89 9.95 -7.16
CA THR A 403 -13.26 9.47 -6.91
C THR A 403 -14.06 10.39 -5.98
N ILE A 404 -13.38 11.12 -5.09
CA ILE A 404 -13.98 12.03 -4.12
C ILE A 404 -13.45 13.45 -4.39
N SER A 405 -14.32 14.45 -4.28
CA SER A 405 -13.94 15.85 -4.40
C SER A 405 -12.90 16.26 -3.35
N ILE A 406 -11.95 17.10 -3.75
CA ILE A 406 -10.90 17.62 -2.85
C ILE A 406 -11.30 19.04 -2.42
N SER A 407 -11.71 19.20 -1.17
CA SER A 407 -12.00 20.52 -0.59
C SER A 407 -10.85 20.96 0.30
N THR A 408 -9.99 21.84 -0.20
CA THR A 408 -8.79 22.28 0.52
C THR A 408 -9.13 23.12 1.75
N MET A 409 -8.40 22.90 2.84
CA MET A 409 -8.52 23.68 4.06
C MET A 409 -7.65 24.96 3.95
N PRO A 410 -8.09 26.12 4.47
CA PRO A 410 -7.31 27.36 4.44
C PRO A 410 -5.98 27.31 5.20
N VAL A 411 -5.77 26.29 6.03
CA VAL A 411 -4.53 26.04 6.75
C VAL A 411 -3.83 24.85 6.11
N ASN A 412 -2.65 25.07 5.54
CA ASN A 412 -1.83 24.02 4.93
C ASN A 412 -1.05 23.24 6.00
N LEU A 413 -1.76 22.49 6.85
CA LEU A 413 -1.16 21.58 7.83
C LEU A 413 -1.19 20.17 7.23
N ARG A 414 -0.02 19.67 6.82
CA ARG A 414 0.14 18.31 6.30
C ARG A 414 1.09 17.52 7.19
N LEU A 415 0.61 16.39 7.70
CA LEU A 415 1.37 15.46 8.55
C LEU A 415 1.06 14.03 8.10
N ASP A 416 1.75 13.57 7.06
CA ASP A 416 1.51 12.28 6.41
C ASP A 416 1.59 11.09 7.36
N TRP A 417 2.51 11.15 8.33
CA TRP A 417 2.71 10.08 9.32
C TRP A 417 1.51 9.85 10.26
N ILE A 418 0.62 10.84 10.40
CA ILE A 418 -0.66 10.70 11.12
C ILE A 418 -1.88 10.70 10.19
N GLY A 419 -1.67 10.67 8.87
CA GLY A 419 -2.76 10.71 7.89
C GLY A 419 -3.52 12.02 7.88
N LEU A 420 -2.90 13.12 8.32
CA LEU A 420 -3.53 14.44 8.34
C LEU A 420 -3.15 15.20 7.07
N TYR A 421 -4.13 15.33 6.18
CA TYR A 421 -4.01 16.03 4.90
C TYR A 421 -4.82 17.33 4.94
N PRO A 422 -4.44 18.35 4.16
CA PRO A 422 -5.07 19.67 4.16
C PRO A 422 -6.43 19.67 3.42
N THR A 423 -7.29 18.67 3.69
CA THR A 423 -8.64 18.54 3.11
C THR A 423 -9.70 18.39 4.20
N TRP A 424 -10.90 18.92 3.94
CA TRP A 424 -12.02 18.80 4.88
C TRP A 424 -12.49 17.35 5.05
N GLU A 425 -12.45 16.57 3.97
CA GLU A 425 -12.91 15.19 3.95
C GLU A 425 -12.05 14.30 4.87
N THR A 426 -10.71 14.39 4.76
CA THR A 426 -9.79 13.63 5.61
C THR A 426 -9.92 14.04 7.07
N PHE A 427 -9.99 15.36 7.34
CA PHE A 427 -10.12 15.88 8.71
C PHE A 427 -11.44 15.44 9.38
N LEU A 428 -12.57 15.57 8.68
CA LEU A 428 -13.87 15.18 9.20
C LEU A 428 -13.96 13.66 9.43
N ALA A 429 -13.37 12.85 8.55
CA ALA A 429 -13.32 11.40 8.72
C ALA A 429 -12.51 11.00 9.97
N GLN A 430 -11.34 11.60 10.17
CA GLN A 430 -10.53 11.38 11.38
C GLN A 430 -11.27 11.80 12.65
N MET A 431 -11.95 12.95 12.64
CA MET A 431 -12.77 13.42 13.76
C MET A 431 -13.96 12.49 14.05
N ALA A 432 -14.62 11.97 13.02
CA ALA A 432 -15.71 11.01 13.17
C ALA A 432 -15.25 9.72 13.85
N ILE A 433 -14.10 9.18 13.43
CA ILE A 433 -13.50 7.99 14.05
C ILE A 433 -13.06 8.26 15.49
N LEU A 434 -12.45 9.42 15.77
CA LEU A 434 -12.10 9.82 17.14
C LEU A 434 -13.33 9.88 18.07
N ILE A 435 -14.41 10.51 17.61
CA ILE A 435 -15.66 10.60 18.36
C ILE A 435 -16.25 9.20 18.61
N LEU A 436 -16.24 8.34 17.60
CA LEU A 436 -16.72 6.97 17.71
C LEU A 436 -15.91 6.16 18.73
N ILE A 437 -14.57 6.27 18.71
CA ILE A 437 -13.68 5.62 19.67
C ILE A 437 -13.98 6.09 21.09
N VAL A 438 -14.09 7.40 21.33
CA VAL A 438 -14.41 7.96 22.66
C VAL A 438 -15.77 7.47 23.15
N PHE A 439 -16.76 7.41 22.25
CA PHE A 439 -18.09 6.88 22.55
C PHE A 439 -18.05 5.40 22.94
N LEU A 440 -17.38 4.56 22.14
CA LEU A 440 -17.20 3.13 22.39
C LEU A 440 -16.45 2.87 23.71
N TRP A 441 -15.44 3.68 24.02
CA TRP A 441 -14.69 3.62 25.27
C TRP A 441 -15.58 3.95 26.48
N ASN A 442 -16.39 5.01 26.39
CA ASN A 442 -17.31 5.38 27.46
C ASN A 442 -18.37 4.31 27.74
N ILE A 443 -18.86 3.62 26.70
CA ILE A 443 -19.77 2.46 26.86
C ILE A 443 -19.05 1.31 27.57
N GLY A 444 -17.83 0.99 27.13
CA GLY A 444 -16.99 -0.04 27.77
C GLY A 444 -16.79 0.21 29.26
N ASN A 445 -16.43 1.44 29.64
CA ASN A 445 -16.22 1.83 31.03
C ASN A 445 -17.51 1.82 31.87
N LYS A 446 -18.66 2.26 31.33
CA LYS A 446 -19.96 2.20 32.04
C LYS A 446 -20.40 0.76 32.32
N SER A 447 -20.14 -0.15 31.40
CA SER A 447 -20.38 -1.59 31.61
C SER A 447 -19.50 -2.17 32.72
N GLN A 448 -18.28 -1.65 32.92
CA GLN A 448 -17.40 -2.05 34.02
C GLN A 448 -17.92 -1.56 35.38
N ALA A 449 -18.27 -0.26 35.49
CA ALA A 449 -18.76 0.33 36.74
C ALA A 449 -20.02 -0.36 37.29
N LYS A 450 -20.93 -0.79 36.40
CA LYS A 450 -22.16 -1.49 36.79
C LYS A 450 -21.90 -2.91 37.31
N ALA A 451 -20.87 -3.59 36.80
CA ALA A 451 -20.50 -4.94 37.23
C ALA A 451 -19.81 -4.94 38.61
N THR A 452 -18.96 -3.94 38.88
CA THR A 452 -18.30 -3.79 40.20
C THR A 452 -19.31 -3.43 41.30
N ALA A 453 -20.32 -2.61 40.98
CA ALA A 453 -21.39 -2.27 41.91
C ALA A 453 -22.26 -3.48 42.30
N THR A 454 -22.57 -4.38 41.36
CA THR A 454 -23.33 -5.61 41.66
C THR A 454 -22.56 -6.63 42.49
N ALA A 455 -21.23 -6.72 42.34
CA ALA A 455 -20.39 -7.64 43.11
C ALA A 455 -20.23 -7.20 44.58
N HIS A 456 -20.32 -5.89 44.86
CA HIS A 456 -20.29 -5.35 46.22
C HIS A 456 -21.63 -5.50 46.97
N GLN A 457 -22.74 -5.70 46.25
CA GLN A 457 -24.07 -5.92 46.84
C GLN A 457 -24.37 -7.40 47.12
N SER A 458 -23.54 -8.32 46.64
CA SER A 458 -23.67 -9.78 46.84
C SER A 458 -22.71 -10.35 47.90
N HIS A 459 -22.05 -9.48 48.67
CA HIS A 459 -21.10 -9.86 49.72
C HIS A 459 -21.56 -9.43 51.10
#